data_AF-A0A9X0WBL9-F1
#
_entry.id   AF-A0A9X0WBL9-F1
#
_cell.length_a   1.000
_cell.length_b   1.000
_cell.length_c   1.000
_cell.angle_alpha   90.00
_cell.angle_beta   90.00
_cell.angle_gamma   90.00
#
_symmetry.space_group_name_H-M   'P 1'
#
loop_
_entity.id
_entity.type
_entity.pdbx_description
1 polymer ?
#
loop_
_entity_poly.entity_id
_entity_poly.type
_entity_poly.pdbx_seq_one_letter_code
_entity_poly.pdbx_strand_id
1 'polypeptide(L)'
;MLAGAAVPATPVMTIYKFNGPLETPYYNIGANGPGSRAGSLPQGTSVIPCLVIRNGRALTDAKGTPYVGFEVVVNPSKDKGQAATRKFERTFAEREALKVKNHHCDSSVRHVLNVRDLYVLKKPPFFDPSGKGDPAAAEREGKTELDKIVRVFHNSPECAAVDQDAIGRRARLERAWDRFIAKHDGRWDATTLARAKHLDYAMRTAIFEGHLDRGCTAYGACERNVVVLSIRNRGVGQCLKRQGCSFPGDFQGIASDVGQYNIWDAYLTQISGLTSCYLRTDLAKQGDYDLYQGIYSQSVGDAETILYGGTPALATVFPGTNLNELTELRHYYHPPAMGKCFPQHDRVEYMSGAVAENGADHVLIANARIKVGDRVGSGYRFKEFRFDQEGPLDAVRIEDNYPGFIVDGRKVSLGGGGGCTPYGVSSGCRFSNVGRYRRTPSWLTAGKPLALNCRINDRGASCSGSGREQSVTVGGACDIDMMPVSRVH
;
A
#
# COMPACT_ATOMS: atom_id res chain seq x y z
N MET A 1 17.34 8.86 44.24
CA MET A 1 17.30 7.90 43.12
C MET A 1 16.60 8.59 41.96
N LEU A 2 17.34 8.99 40.92
CA LEU A 2 16.74 9.55 39.71
C LEU A 2 16.08 8.39 38.96
N ALA A 3 14.76 8.42 38.81
CA ALA A 3 14.05 7.50 37.92
C ALA A 3 14.69 7.61 36.52
N GLY A 4 15.25 6.51 36.01
CA GLY A 4 15.85 6.51 34.67
C GLY A 4 14.81 6.97 33.65
N ALA A 5 15.21 7.85 32.72
CA ALA A 5 14.32 8.33 31.68
C ALA A 5 13.82 7.15 30.84
N ALA A 6 12.53 6.84 30.96
CA ALA A 6 11.89 5.75 30.24
C ALA A 6 11.34 6.29 28.91
N VAL A 7 11.85 5.78 27.80
CA VAL A 7 11.43 6.13 26.42
C VAL A 7 10.56 5.02 25.84
N PRO A 8 9.72 5.30 24.82
CA PRO A 8 9.00 4.25 24.10
C PRO A 8 9.96 3.26 23.47
N ALA A 9 9.69 1.96 23.60
CA ALA A 9 10.53 0.93 23.00
C ALA A 9 10.47 0.97 21.45
N THR A 10 11.48 0.43 20.76
CA THR A 10 11.42 0.31 19.29
C THR A 10 10.18 -0.47 18.85
N PRO A 11 9.41 0.03 17.87
CA PRO A 11 8.23 -0.68 17.40
C PRO A 11 8.63 -1.96 16.64
N VAL A 12 7.68 -2.87 16.47
CA VAL A 12 7.80 -3.90 15.43
C VAL A 12 7.81 -3.18 14.08
N MET A 13 8.81 -3.48 13.26
CA MET A 13 8.98 -2.93 11.91
C MET A 13 9.04 -4.04 10.89
N THR A 14 8.61 -3.77 9.67
CA THR A 14 8.54 -4.74 8.58
C THR A 14 9.57 -4.37 7.51
N ILE A 15 10.31 -5.37 7.04
CA ILE A 15 11.18 -5.23 5.89
C ILE A 15 10.32 -4.96 4.66
N TYR A 16 10.48 -3.77 4.09
CA TYR A 16 9.74 -3.37 2.91
C TYR A 16 10.57 -2.51 1.97
N LYS A 17 10.52 -2.81 0.68
CA LYS A 17 11.01 -1.93 -0.37
C LYS A 17 10.06 -1.96 -1.56
N PHE A 18 9.44 -0.82 -1.84
CA PHE A 18 8.58 -0.67 -3.01
C PHE A 18 9.35 -0.99 -4.29
N ASN A 19 8.77 -1.88 -5.12
CA ASN A 19 9.38 -2.41 -6.34
C ASN A 19 10.83 -2.89 -6.15
N GLY A 20 11.15 -3.39 -4.96
CA GLY A 20 12.46 -3.90 -4.59
C GLY A 20 12.60 -5.40 -4.82
N PRO A 21 13.82 -5.95 -4.66
CA PRO A 21 14.02 -7.39 -4.66
C PRO A 21 13.21 -8.05 -3.53
N LEU A 22 12.79 -9.30 -3.74
CA LEU A 22 12.09 -10.10 -2.73
C LEU A 22 12.92 -10.35 -1.47
N GLU A 23 14.24 -10.27 -1.57
CA GLU A 23 15.18 -10.52 -0.50
C GLU A 23 15.99 -9.27 -0.18
N THR A 24 16.09 -8.93 1.10
CA THR A 24 16.87 -7.80 1.62
C THR A 24 18.09 -8.34 2.37
N PRO A 25 19.32 -7.92 2.02
CA PRO A 25 20.53 -8.43 2.66
C PRO A 25 20.69 -7.95 4.10
N TYR A 26 21.27 -8.81 4.94
CA TYR A 26 21.84 -8.43 6.24
C TYR A 26 23.32 -8.80 6.30
N TYR A 27 24.03 -8.18 7.25
CA TYR A 27 25.48 -8.14 7.28
C TYR A 27 26.00 -8.54 8.66
N ASN A 28 27.24 -9.02 8.72
CA ASN A 28 27.99 -9.12 9.96
C ASN A 28 28.23 -7.72 10.55
N ILE A 29 28.43 -7.63 11.87
CA ILE A 29 28.84 -6.38 12.51
C ILE A 29 30.31 -6.10 12.15
N GLY A 30 30.57 -5.02 11.41
CA GLY A 30 31.92 -4.56 11.10
C GLY A 30 32.44 -3.57 12.15
N ALA A 31 33.72 -3.19 12.03
CA ALA A 31 34.37 -2.26 12.97
C ALA A 31 33.77 -0.84 12.91
N ASN A 32 33.48 -0.34 11.71
CA ASN A 32 33.01 1.03 11.46
C ASN A 32 31.78 1.07 10.53
N GLY A 33 30.98 0.01 10.51
CA GLY A 33 29.82 -0.12 9.63
C GLY A 33 29.38 -1.58 9.44
N PRO A 34 28.53 -1.89 8.44
CA PRO A 34 28.24 -3.27 8.09
C PRO A 34 29.50 -3.97 7.59
N GLY A 35 29.72 -5.20 8.04
CA GLY A 35 30.76 -6.09 7.55
C GLY A 35 30.35 -6.82 6.27
N SER A 36 30.90 -8.02 6.07
CA SER A 36 30.51 -8.89 4.95
C SER A 36 29.03 -9.27 5.03
N ARG A 37 28.40 -9.48 3.86
CA ARG A 37 27.03 -9.99 3.76
C ARG A 37 26.96 -11.35 4.47
N ALA A 38 26.01 -11.50 5.38
CA ALA A 38 25.80 -12.72 6.16
C ALA A 38 24.57 -13.51 5.70
N GLY A 39 23.60 -12.87 5.06
CA GLY A 39 22.43 -13.54 4.49
C GLY A 39 21.41 -12.56 3.90
N SER A 40 20.15 -12.97 3.86
CA SER A 40 19.01 -12.12 3.52
C SER A 40 17.74 -12.50 4.28
N LEU A 41 16.82 -11.55 4.36
CA LEU A 41 15.47 -11.75 4.84
C LEU A 41 14.47 -11.36 3.74
N PRO A 42 13.36 -12.09 3.61
CA PRO A 42 12.36 -11.76 2.61
C PRO A 42 11.59 -10.47 2.98
N GLN A 43 11.07 -9.80 1.95
CA GLN A 43 10.04 -8.75 2.07
C GLN A 43 8.89 -9.24 2.96
N GLY A 44 8.38 -8.36 3.83
CA GLY A 44 7.34 -8.69 4.80
C GLY A 44 7.83 -9.31 6.12
N THR A 45 9.13 -9.61 6.25
CA THR A 45 9.68 -10.04 7.55
C THR A 45 9.49 -8.95 8.58
N SER A 46 8.84 -9.29 9.69
CA SER A 46 8.63 -8.38 10.82
C SER A 46 9.71 -8.60 11.86
N VAL A 47 10.32 -7.52 12.31
CA VAL A 47 11.47 -7.50 13.22
C VAL A 47 11.31 -6.46 14.32
N ILE A 48 11.99 -6.67 15.45
CA ILE A 48 12.21 -5.63 16.46
C ILE A 48 13.66 -5.15 16.31
N PRO A 49 13.89 -3.89 15.88
CA PRO A 49 15.26 -3.39 15.70
C PRO A 49 15.87 -2.93 17.02
N CYS A 50 17.19 -2.98 17.10
CA CYS A 50 18.00 -2.47 18.20
C CYS A 50 19.29 -1.82 17.66
N LEU A 51 19.93 -0.98 18.47
CA LEU A 51 21.18 -0.29 18.15
C LEU A 51 22.37 -1.10 18.65
N VAL A 52 23.25 -1.48 17.74
CA VAL A 52 24.55 -2.06 18.09
C VAL A 52 25.47 -0.92 18.55
N ILE A 53 25.90 -0.97 19.81
CA ILE A 53 26.81 0.02 20.40
C ILE A 53 28.23 -0.55 20.47
N ARG A 54 29.20 0.20 19.93
CA ARG A 54 30.63 -0.10 19.98
C ARG A 54 31.38 1.14 20.42
N ASN A 55 32.23 1.01 21.43
CA ASN A 55 33.02 2.12 21.99
C ASN A 55 32.17 3.35 22.31
N GLY A 56 30.98 3.10 22.89
CA GLY A 56 30.03 4.15 23.27
C GLY A 56 29.31 4.83 22.10
N ARG A 57 29.37 4.30 20.87
CA ARG A 57 28.70 4.87 19.69
C ARG A 57 27.85 3.83 18.97
N ALA A 58 26.73 4.27 18.41
CA ALA A 58 25.92 3.42 17.54
C ALA A 58 26.59 3.18 16.17
N LEU A 59 26.36 2.00 15.59
CA LEU A 59 26.84 1.64 14.26
C LEU A 59 26.08 2.41 13.16
N THR A 60 26.70 3.42 12.56
CA THR A 60 26.08 4.24 11.50
C THR A 60 26.96 4.34 10.24
N ASP A 61 26.34 4.62 9.09
CA ASP A 61 27.09 5.12 7.91
C ASP A 61 27.67 6.52 8.13
N ALA A 62 28.45 7.01 7.16
CA ALA A 62 29.05 8.35 7.20
C ALA A 62 28.00 9.48 7.32
N LYS A 63 26.77 9.25 6.84
CA LYS A 63 25.63 10.19 6.90
C LYS A 63 24.79 10.02 8.18
N GLY A 64 25.23 9.21 9.15
CA GLY A 64 24.51 8.97 10.40
C GLY A 64 23.32 8.03 10.30
N THR A 65 23.18 7.28 9.20
CA THR A 65 22.12 6.29 9.05
C THR A 65 22.49 5.02 9.82
N PRO A 66 21.67 4.56 10.79
CA PRO A 66 22.02 3.41 11.59
C PRO A 66 21.87 2.09 10.82
N TYR A 67 22.81 1.18 11.10
CA TYR A 67 22.67 -0.24 10.84
C TYR A 67 22.22 -0.91 12.14
N VAL A 68 21.01 -1.46 12.13
CA VAL A 68 20.34 -1.94 13.33
C VAL A 68 20.49 -3.45 13.44
N GLY A 69 20.72 -3.94 14.65
CA GLY A 69 20.47 -5.34 14.98
C GLY A 69 18.97 -5.62 14.98
N PHE A 70 18.60 -6.88 14.95
CA PHE A 70 17.19 -7.25 14.85
C PHE A 70 16.88 -8.60 15.49
N GLU A 71 15.69 -8.69 16.08
CA GLU A 71 15.02 -9.93 16.43
C GLU A 71 13.92 -10.21 15.41
N VAL A 72 13.83 -11.42 14.87
CA VAL A 72 12.77 -11.79 13.91
C VAL A 72 11.49 -12.19 14.66
N VAL A 73 10.43 -11.41 14.46
CA VAL A 73 9.09 -11.70 15.00
C VAL A 73 8.35 -12.65 14.07
N VAL A 74 8.24 -12.31 12.78
CA VAL A 74 7.60 -13.16 11.76
C VAL A 74 8.44 -13.16 10.50
N ASN A 75 8.74 -14.35 9.99
CA ASN A 75 9.38 -14.56 8.69
C ASN A 75 8.37 -15.22 7.73
N PRO A 76 7.85 -14.50 6.72
CA PRO A 76 6.80 -15.02 5.84
C PRO A 76 7.22 -16.20 4.95
N SER A 77 8.51 -16.54 4.87
CA SER A 77 8.98 -17.78 4.19
C SER A 77 8.86 -19.02 5.07
N LYS A 78 8.72 -18.84 6.39
CA LYS A 78 8.77 -19.93 7.39
C LYS A 78 7.48 -20.02 8.19
N ASP A 79 6.99 -18.87 8.65
CA ASP A 79 5.82 -18.75 9.50
C ASP A 79 4.55 -18.62 8.62
N LYS A 80 3.57 -19.50 8.84
CA LYS A 80 2.37 -19.60 7.99
C LYS A 80 1.09 -19.57 8.82
N GLY A 81 0.01 -19.17 8.15
CA GLY A 81 -1.36 -19.22 8.69
C GLY A 81 -1.61 -18.28 9.86
N GLN A 82 -2.78 -18.41 10.48
CA GLN A 82 -3.24 -17.50 11.54
C GLN A 82 -2.35 -17.47 12.79
N ALA A 83 -1.53 -18.50 13.03
CA ALA A 83 -0.59 -18.49 14.14
C ALA A 83 0.49 -17.40 13.95
N ALA A 84 0.95 -17.18 12.72
CA ALA A 84 1.89 -16.10 12.39
C ALA A 84 1.24 -14.73 12.59
N THR A 85 -0.01 -14.55 12.15
CA THR A 85 -0.81 -13.33 12.34
C THR A 85 -0.94 -13.00 13.84
N ARG A 86 -1.41 -13.97 14.66
CA ARG A 86 -1.57 -13.77 16.11
C ARG A 86 -0.26 -13.49 16.84
N LYS A 87 0.85 -14.10 16.39
CA LYS A 87 2.20 -13.81 16.93
C LYS A 87 2.57 -12.35 16.68
N PHE A 88 2.37 -11.86 15.46
CA PHE A 88 2.60 -10.45 15.12
C PHE A 88 1.76 -9.52 15.99
N GLU A 89 0.44 -9.74 16.03
CA GLU A 89 -0.50 -8.86 16.75
C GLU A 89 -0.17 -8.75 18.24
N ARG A 90 0.11 -9.89 18.88
CA ARG A 90 0.51 -9.92 20.29
C ARG A 90 1.81 -9.13 20.52
N THR A 91 2.86 -9.44 19.76
CA THR A 91 4.15 -8.76 19.93
C THR A 91 4.05 -7.27 19.60
N PHE A 92 3.25 -6.89 18.61
CA PHE A 92 3.00 -5.49 18.27
C PHE A 92 2.37 -4.74 19.45
N ALA A 93 1.30 -5.28 20.03
CA ALA A 93 0.61 -4.67 21.18
C ALA A 93 1.51 -4.59 22.42
N GLU A 94 2.29 -5.65 22.71
CA GLU A 94 3.27 -5.66 23.80
C GLU A 94 4.32 -4.55 23.63
N ARG A 95 4.81 -4.34 22.40
CA ARG A 95 5.82 -3.31 22.11
C ARG A 95 5.27 -1.89 22.20
N GLU A 96 4.03 -1.63 21.78
CA GLU A 96 3.42 -0.30 21.86
C GLU A 96 3.27 0.20 23.31
N ALA A 97 3.02 -0.71 24.27
CA ALA A 97 2.87 -0.36 25.68
C ALA A 97 4.21 -0.26 26.44
N LEU A 98 5.31 -0.75 25.86
CA LEU A 98 6.57 -0.92 26.57
C LEU A 98 7.40 0.37 26.58
N LYS A 99 7.92 0.72 27.77
CA LYS A 99 8.97 1.73 27.93
C LYS A 99 10.29 1.08 28.34
N VAL A 100 11.39 1.60 27.80
CA VAL A 100 12.75 1.09 28.03
C VAL A 100 13.69 2.26 28.32
N LYS A 101 14.88 1.94 28.85
CA LYS A 101 15.91 2.95 29.10
C LYS A 101 16.60 3.40 27.81
N ASN A 102 16.88 2.46 26.91
CA ASN A 102 17.58 2.68 25.65
C ASN A 102 17.19 1.58 24.65
N HIS A 103 17.63 1.71 23.40
CA HIS A 103 17.35 0.77 22.32
C HIS A 103 18.55 -0.13 22.02
N HIS A 104 19.43 -0.38 22.99
CA HIS A 104 20.66 -1.16 22.74
C HIS A 104 20.32 -2.61 22.41
N CYS A 105 21.11 -3.20 21.51
CA CYS A 105 21.06 -4.63 21.26
C CYS A 105 21.59 -5.42 22.45
N ASP A 106 21.03 -6.60 22.68
CA ASP A 106 21.61 -7.57 23.59
C ASP A 106 22.92 -8.16 23.01
N SER A 107 23.72 -8.78 23.87
CA SER A 107 25.03 -9.32 23.51
C SER A 107 24.99 -10.52 22.58
N SER A 108 23.83 -11.12 22.29
CA SER A 108 23.65 -12.24 21.35
C SER A 108 23.47 -11.79 19.90
N VAL A 109 23.15 -10.52 19.65
CA VAL A 109 23.03 -9.99 18.28
C VAL A 109 24.36 -10.12 17.53
N ARG A 110 24.32 -10.71 16.33
CA ARG A 110 25.48 -10.93 15.45
C ARG A 110 25.39 -10.19 14.13
N HIS A 111 24.19 -9.79 13.73
CA HIS A 111 23.90 -9.30 12.40
C HIS A 111 23.18 -7.96 12.44
N VAL A 112 23.36 -7.18 11.38
CA VAL A 112 22.73 -5.88 11.20
C VAL A 112 22.14 -5.73 9.81
N LEU A 113 21.12 -4.89 9.71
CA LEU A 113 20.51 -4.47 8.44
C LEU A 113 20.39 -2.95 8.39
N ASN A 114 20.16 -2.40 7.21
CA ASN A 114 19.98 -0.95 7.05
C ASN A 114 18.57 -0.56 7.52
N VAL A 115 18.46 0.38 8.46
CA VAL A 115 17.16 0.83 8.96
C VAL A 115 16.23 1.36 7.86
N ARG A 116 16.77 1.84 6.73
CA ARG A 116 15.99 2.36 5.60
C ARG A 116 15.16 1.28 4.89
N ASP A 117 15.49 0.01 5.11
CA ASP A 117 14.72 -1.11 4.59
C ASP A 117 13.57 -1.51 5.54
N LEU A 118 13.44 -0.85 6.69
CA LEU A 118 12.39 -1.10 7.69
C LEU A 118 11.29 -0.02 7.62
N TYR A 119 10.04 -0.43 7.77
CA TYR A 119 8.87 0.44 7.85
C TYR A 119 8.01 0.07 9.07
N VAL A 120 7.40 1.06 9.73
CA VAL A 120 6.44 0.81 10.83
C VAL A 120 5.08 0.47 10.20
N LEU A 121 4.94 -0.76 9.74
CA LEU A 121 3.70 -1.28 9.19
C LEU A 121 2.93 -1.97 10.32
N LYS A 122 1.82 -1.37 10.75
CA LYS A 122 0.94 -1.94 11.79
C LYS A 122 0.09 -3.13 11.30
N LYS A 123 0.36 -3.64 10.10
CA LYS A 123 -0.45 -4.68 9.46
C LYS A 123 0.24 -6.04 9.58
N PRO A 124 -0.38 -7.04 10.23
CA PRO A 124 0.14 -8.39 10.26
C PRO A 124 0.15 -9.02 8.85
N PRO A 125 0.93 -10.09 8.62
CA PRO A 125 0.71 -10.94 7.46
C PRO A 125 -0.67 -11.62 7.57
N PHE A 126 -1.43 -11.56 6.49
CA PHE A 126 -2.74 -12.20 6.39
C PHE A 126 -2.69 -13.50 5.58
N PHE A 127 -3.48 -14.47 6.01
CA PHE A 127 -3.69 -15.72 5.32
C PHE A 127 -5.18 -16.02 5.32
N ASP A 128 -5.73 -16.33 4.15
CA ASP A 128 -7.10 -16.76 4.02
C ASP A 128 -7.37 -17.96 4.96
N PRO A 129 -8.54 -18.01 5.63
CA PRO A 129 -8.97 -19.20 6.34
C PRO A 129 -8.94 -20.44 5.43
N SER A 130 -8.55 -21.58 6.01
CA SER A 130 -8.54 -22.85 5.30
C SER A 130 -9.94 -23.20 4.79
N GLY A 131 -10.04 -23.63 3.54
CA GLY A 131 -11.29 -24.05 2.90
C GLY A 131 -11.11 -24.16 1.39
N LYS A 132 -12.17 -24.54 0.69
CA LYS A 132 -12.10 -24.88 -0.75
C LYS A 132 -13.13 -24.17 -1.63
N GLY A 133 -14.07 -23.41 -1.04
CA GLY A 133 -15.21 -22.86 -1.77
C GLY A 133 -16.12 -23.94 -2.38
N ASP A 134 -17.12 -23.48 -3.14
CA ASP A 134 -18.02 -24.32 -3.94
C ASP A 134 -18.06 -23.76 -5.37
N PRO A 135 -17.33 -24.38 -6.33
CA PRO A 135 -17.33 -23.95 -7.72
C PRO A 135 -18.70 -23.87 -8.38
N ALA A 136 -19.61 -24.81 -8.06
CA ALA A 136 -20.91 -24.86 -8.70
C ALA A 136 -21.84 -23.76 -8.16
N ALA A 137 -21.76 -23.46 -6.86
CA ALA A 137 -22.44 -22.29 -6.30
C ALA A 137 -21.88 -20.99 -6.86
N ALA A 138 -20.55 -20.87 -6.92
CA ALA A 138 -19.86 -19.70 -7.45
C ALA A 138 -20.25 -19.42 -8.91
N GLU A 139 -20.36 -20.45 -9.74
CA GLU A 139 -20.81 -20.33 -11.13
C GLU A 139 -22.26 -19.83 -11.23
N ARG A 140 -23.17 -20.28 -10.35
CA ARG A 140 -24.57 -19.81 -10.36
C ARG A 140 -24.72 -18.33 -10.00
N GLU A 141 -23.78 -17.78 -9.23
CA GLU A 141 -23.78 -16.36 -8.87
C GLU A 141 -23.25 -15.45 -9.99
N GLY A 142 -22.53 -16.00 -10.96
CA GLY A 142 -21.95 -15.23 -12.06
C GLY A 142 -23.01 -14.68 -13.01
N LYS A 143 -22.92 -13.38 -13.32
CA LYS A 143 -23.89 -12.67 -14.16
C LYS A 143 -23.60 -12.79 -15.66
N THR A 144 -22.33 -12.91 -16.02
CA THR A 144 -21.82 -13.03 -17.40
C THR A 144 -20.93 -14.27 -17.50
N GLU A 145 -20.55 -14.66 -18.72
CA GLU A 145 -19.63 -15.80 -18.88
C GLU A 145 -18.26 -15.53 -18.26
N LEU A 146 -17.75 -14.30 -18.35
CA LEU A 146 -16.46 -13.94 -17.74
C LEU A 146 -16.53 -13.95 -16.21
N ASP A 147 -17.59 -13.35 -15.63
CA ASP A 147 -17.84 -13.35 -14.18
C ASP A 147 -17.93 -14.78 -13.64
N LYS A 148 -18.67 -15.67 -14.32
CA LYS A 148 -18.75 -17.10 -13.95
C LYS A 148 -17.38 -17.76 -13.89
N ILE A 149 -16.54 -17.58 -14.92
CA ILE A 149 -15.21 -18.19 -14.97
C ILE A 149 -14.33 -17.66 -13.83
N VAL A 150 -14.36 -16.34 -13.57
CA VAL A 150 -13.62 -15.73 -12.45
C VAL A 150 -14.07 -16.32 -11.12
N ARG A 151 -15.39 -16.41 -10.86
CA ARG A 151 -15.91 -17.02 -9.64
C ARG A 151 -15.51 -18.49 -9.47
N VAL A 152 -15.56 -19.27 -10.56
CA VAL A 152 -15.11 -20.67 -10.55
C VAL A 152 -13.62 -20.77 -10.25
N PHE A 153 -12.78 -19.90 -10.83
CA PHE A 153 -11.34 -19.86 -10.52
C PHE A 153 -11.09 -19.59 -9.04
N HIS A 154 -11.76 -18.60 -8.44
CA HIS A 154 -11.56 -18.27 -7.01
C HIS A 154 -11.95 -19.44 -6.08
N ASN A 155 -12.90 -20.28 -6.52
CA ASN A 155 -13.33 -21.47 -5.78
C ASN A 155 -12.57 -22.74 -6.19
N SER A 156 -11.46 -22.61 -6.92
CA SER A 156 -10.69 -23.73 -7.43
C SER A 156 -9.50 -24.10 -6.52
N PRO A 157 -9.03 -25.37 -6.57
CA PRO A 157 -7.79 -25.77 -5.91
C PRO A 157 -6.56 -24.98 -6.37
N GLU A 158 -6.55 -24.54 -7.63
CA GLU A 158 -5.46 -23.75 -8.20
C GLU A 158 -5.34 -22.38 -7.52
N CYS A 159 -6.47 -21.69 -7.27
CA CYS A 159 -6.47 -20.44 -6.51
C CYS A 159 -6.11 -20.68 -5.04
N ALA A 160 -6.74 -21.66 -4.38
CA ALA A 160 -6.48 -21.96 -2.96
C ALA A 160 -4.99 -22.25 -2.64
N ALA A 161 -4.24 -22.79 -3.61
CA ALA A 161 -2.80 -23.02 -3.47
C ALA A 161 -1.97 -21.72 -3.42
N VAL A 162 -2.47 -20.60 -3.94
CA VAL A 162 -1.75 -19.31 -3.96
C VAL A 162 -1.57 -18.77 -2.55
N ASP A 163 -2.58 -18.93 -1.69
CA ASP A 163 -2.64 -18.36 -0.34
C ASP A 163 -1.89 -19.19 0.73
N GLN A 164 -1.36 -20.36 0.37
CA GLN A 164 -0.59 -21.20 1.29
C GLN A 164 0.73 -20.55 1.74
N ASP A 165 1.28 -19.66 0.93
CA ASP A 165 2.54 -18.96 1.18
C ASP A 165 2.35 -17.45 1.03
N ALA A 166 2.96 -16.64 1.90
CA ALA A 166 2.85 -15.18 1.83
C ALA A 166 3.72 -14.58 0.72
N ILE A 167 4.97 -15.03 0.56
CA ILE A 167 5.92 -14.43 -0.40
C ILE A 167 5.76 -15.02 -1.79
N GLY A 168 5.76 -14.20 -2.83
CA GLY A 168 5.73 -14.66 -4.22
C GLY A 168 4.33 -14.98 -4.75
N ARG A 169 3.26 -14.53 -4.07
CA ARG A 169 1.87 -14.80 -4.46
C ARG A 169 1.55 -14.35 -5.87
N ARG A 170 2.05 -13.21 -6.34
CA ARG A 170 1.82 -12.73 -7.72
C ARG A 170 2.20 -13.77 -8.78
N ALA A 171 3.43 -14.30 -8.68
CA ALA A 171 3.90 -15.31 -9.62
C ALA A 171 3.17 -16.65 -9.45
N ARG A 172 2.72 -16.98 -8.23
CA ARG A 172 1.87 -18.15 -8.00
C ARG A 172 0.47 -17.98 -8.60
N LEU A 173 -0.11 -16.79 -8.50
CA LEU A 173 -1.43 -16.46 -9.03
C LEU A 173 -1.45 -16.57 -10.55
N GLU A 174 -0.42 -16.06 -11.21
CA GLU A 174 -0.24 -16.23 -12.66
C GLU A 174 -0.20 -17.71 -13.04
N ARG A 175 0.67 -18.49 -12.38
CA ARG A 175 0.75 -19.94 -12.61
C ARG A 175 -0.55 -20.68 -12.26
N ALA A 176 -1.32 -20.19 -11.28
CA ALA A 176 -2.59 -20.78 -10.89
C ALA A 176 -3.64 -20.60 -11.99
N TRP A 177 -3.74 -19.39 -12.53
CA TRP A 177 -4.56 -19.12 -13.71
C TRP A 177 -4.13 -19.96 -14.91
N ASP A 178 -2.84 -20.09 -15.19
CA ASP A 178 -2.36 -20.88 -16.33
C ASP A 178 -2.74 -22.37 -16.18
N ARG A 179 -2.62 -22.94 -14.97
CA ARG A 179 -3.08 -24.30 -14.67
C ARG A 179 -4.60 -24.44 -14.80
N PHE A 180 -5.34 -23.45 -14.32
CA PHE A 180 -6.80 -23.45 -14.42
C PHE A 180 -7.26 -23.41 -15.88
N ILE A 181 -6.68 -22.53 -16.70
CA ILE A 181 -6.94 -22.44 -18.14
C ILE A 181 -6.65 -23.79 -18.82
N ALA A 182 -5.48 -24.38 -18.58
CA ALA A 182 -5.12 -25.66 -19.18
C ALA A 182 -6.07 -26.82 -18.80
N LYS A 183 -6.58 -26.82 -17.56
CA LYS A 183 -7.50 -27.85 -17.07
C LYS A 183 -8.92 -27.71 -17.61
N HIS A 184 -9.32 -26.49 -17.97
CA HIS A 184 -10.63 -26.17 -18.50
C HIS A 184 -10.63 -25.95 -20.01
N ASP A 185 -9.54 -26.32 -20.68
CA ASP A 185 -9.45 -26.36 -22.13
C ASP A 185 -10.54 -27.30 -22.69
N GLY A 186 -11.32 -26.79 -23.66
CA GLY A 186 -12.49 -27.48 -24.21
C GLY A 186 -13.82 -27.26 -23.47
N ARG A 187 -13.83 -26.76 -22.22
CA ARG A 187 -15.08 -26.28 -21.58
C ARG A 187 -15.42 -24.86 -22.03
N TRP A 188 -14.41 -24.00 -22.07
CA TRP A 188 -14.50 -22.63 -22.56
C TRP A 188 -13.43 -22.42 -23.63
N ASP A 189 -13.69 -21.54 -24.59
CA ASP A 189 -12.69 -21.21 -25.60
C ASP A 189 -11.53 -20.40 -24.99
N ALA A 190 -10.36 -20.49 -25.63
CA ALA A 190 -9.14 -19.85 -25.16
C ALA A 190 -9.25 -18.32 -25.04
N THR A 191 -10.04 -17.66 -25.88
CA THR A 191 -10.21 -16.20 -25.83
C THR A 191 -11.03 -15.81 -24.61
N THR A 192 -12.11 -16.54 -24.33
CA THR A 192 -12.96 -16.31 -23.15
C THR A 192 -12.19 -16.57 -21.86
N LEU A 193 -11.40 -17.64 -21.79
CA LEU A 193 -10.52 -17.94 -20.64
C LEU A 193 -9.47 -16.83 -20.42
N ALA A 194 -8.82 -16.35 -21.48
CA ALA A 194 -7.87 -15.24 -21.38
C ALA A 194 -8.54 -13.94 -20.91
N ARG A 195 -9.74 -13.63 -21.41
CA ARG A 195 -10.52 -12.45 -20.98
C ARG A 195 -10.96 -12.56 -19.52
N ALA A 196 -11.34 -13.73 -19.04
CA ALA A 196 -11.67 -13.93 -17.63
C ALA A 196 -10.46 -13.68 -16.72
N LYS A 197 -9.27 -14.18 -17.08
CA LYS A 197 -8.00 -13.88 -16.39
C LYS A 197 -7.73 -12.36 -16.36
N HIS A 198 -7.89 -11.68 -17.50
CA HIS A 198 -7.69 -10.23 -17.57
C HIS A 198 -8.70 -9.44 -16.71
N LEU A 199 -9.97 -9.86 -16.69
CA LEU A 199 -11.02 -9.27 -15.87
C LEU A 199 -10.70 -9.41 -14.38
N ASP A 200 -10.30 -10.60 -13.92
CA ASP A 200 -9.91 -10.82 -12.52
C ASP A 200 -8.76 -9.89 -12.10
N TYR A 201 -7.68 -9.83 -12.88
CA TYR A 201 -6.55 -8.95 -12.57
C TYR A 201 -6.95 -7.47 -12.53
N ALA A 202 -7.76 -7.00 -13.50
CA ALA A 202 -8.24 -5.62 -13.51
C ALA A 202 -9.14 -5.31 -12.32
N MET A 203 -10.04 -6.24 -11.97
CA MET A 203 -10.93 -6.11 -10.81
C MET A 203 -10.16 -6.11 -9.49
N ARG A 204 -9.17 -6.99 -9.34
CA ARG A 204 -8.29 -7.01 -8.17
C ARG A 204 -7.61 -5.66 -7.98
N THR A 205 -6.96 -5.13 -9.02
CA THR A 205 -6.33 -3.80 -8.95
C THR A 205 -7.35 -2.70 -8.64
N ALA A 206 -8.51 -2.69 -9.31
CA ALA A 206 -9.53 -1.68 -9.06
C ALA A 206 -10.04 -1.70 -7.61
N ILE A 207 -10.31 -2.87 -7.05
CA ILE A 207 -10.79 -3.02 -5.67
C ILE A 207 -9.77 -2.50 -4.65
N PHE A 208 -8.48 -2.81 -4.83
CA PHE A 208 -7.46 -2.43 -3.83
C PHE A 208 -6.90 -1.03 -3.98
N GLU A 209 -6.98 -0.45 -5.18
CA GLU A 209 -6.63 0.96 -5.40
C GLU A 209 -7.83 1.88 -5.09
N GLY A 210 -9.07 1.43 -5.29
CA GLY A 210 -10.30 2.21 -5.13
C GLY A 210 -10.89 2.26 -3.71
N HIS A 211 -10.04 2.47 -2.68
CA HIS A 211 -10.40 2.68 -1.27
C HIS A 211 -11.51 1.77 -0.70
N LEU A 212 -11.12 0.66 -0.08
CA LEU A 212 -12.04 -0.37 0.46
C LEU A 212 -13.10 0.18 1.42
N ASP A 213 -12.77 1.19 2.22
CA ASP A 213 -13.67 1.83 3.20
C ASP A 213 -14.83 2.59 2.56
N ARG A 214 -14.74 2.93 1.26
CA ARG A 214 -15.86 3.53 0.50
C ARG A 214 -16.89 2.49 0.08
N GLY A 215 -16.58 1.20 0.20
CA GLY A 215 -17.47 0.09 -0.10
C GLY A 215 -18.22 0.24 -1.41
N CYS A 216 -19.54 0.09 -1.36
CA CYS A 216 -20.44 0.16 -2.51
C CYS A 216 -21.13 1.51 -2.68
N THR A 217 -20.51 2.61 -2.22
CA THR A 217 -20.98 3.96 -2.55
C THR A 217 -20.84 4.24 -4.05
N ALA A 218 -21.65 5.16 -4.58
CA ALA A 218 -21.56 5.58 -5.98
C ALA A 218 -20.16 6.13 -6.32
N TYR A 219 -19.59 6.96 -5.44
CA TYR A 219 -18.25 7.52 -5.63
C TYR A 219 -17.19 6.42 -5.68
N GLY A 220 -17.18 5.50 -4.71
CA GLY A 220 -16.21 4.40 -4.68
C GLY A 220 -16.29 3.48 -5.90
N ALA A 221 -17.49 3.19 -6.40
CA ALA A 221 -17.65 2.42 -7.64
C ALA A 221 -17.17 3.19 -8.88
N CYS A 222 -17.46 4.49 -8.95
CA CYS A 222 -16.99 5.32 -10.05
C CYS A 222 -15.46 5.40 -10.07
N GLU A 223 -14.78 5.50 -8.93
CA GLU A 223 -13.32 5.41 -8.83
C GLU A 223 -12.78 4.08 -9.36
N ARG A 224 -13.42 2.96 -9.01
CA ARG A 224 -13.04 1.65 -9.55
C ARG A 224 -13.17 1.63 -11.07
N ASN A 225 -14.24 2.22 -11.61
CA ASN A 225 -14.40 2.38 -13.06
C ASN A 225 -13.27 3.23 -13.66
N VAL A 226 -12.81 4.30 -12.99
CA VAL A 226 -11.63 5.08 -13.41
C VAL A 226 -10.36 4.23 -13.46
N VAL A 227 -10.11 3.40 -12.44
CA VAL A 227 -8.95 2.49 -12.42
C VAL A 227 -9.01 1.50 -13.58
N VAL A 228 -10.18 0.87 -13.82
CA VAL A 228 -10.36 -0.06 -14.95
C VAL A 228 -10.18 0.66 -16.29
N LEU A 229 -10.69 1.89 -16.44
CA LEU A 229 -10.50 2.69 -17.65
C LEU A 229 -9.01 3.01 -17.88
N SER A 230 -8.27 3.36 -16.83
CA SER A 230 -6.82 3.56 -16.90
C SER A 230 -6.09 2.29 -17.37
N ILE A 231 -6.46 1.12 -16.85
CA ILE A 231 -5.91 -0.17 -17.28
C ILE A 231 -6.22 -0.41 -18.76
N ARG A 232 -7.50 -0.31 -19.14
CA ARG A 232 -7.97 -0.47 -20.52
C ARG A 232 -7.15 0.38 -21.48
N ASN A 233 -7.04 1.66 -21.19
CA ASN A 233 -6.47 2.63 -22.09
C ASN A 233 -4.94 2.50 -22.24
N ARG A 234 -4.23 2.10 -21.18
CA ARG A 234 -2.81 1.73 -21.29
C ARG A 234 -2.62 0.48 -22.17
N GLY A 235 -3.62 -0.39 -22.28
CA GLY A 235 -3.58 -1.57 -23.15
C GLY A 235 -4.10 -1.32 -24.56
N VAL A 236 -5.11 -0.45 -24.70
CA VAL A 236 -5.82 -0.13 -25.94
C VAL A 236 -5.43 1.29 -26.37
N GLY A 237 -4.56 1.39 -27.36
CA GLY A 237 -4.16 2.65 -28.00
C GLY A 237 -2.67 2.95 -27.92
N GLN A 238 -1.99 2.60 -26.82
CA GLN A 238 -0.54 2.77 -26.71
C GLN A 238 0.04 1.80 -25.67
N CYS A 239 0.39 0.59 -26.11
CA CYS A 239 1.09 -0.35 -25.25
C CYS A 239 2.59 0.02 -25.17
N LEU A 240 2.94 0.85 -24.17
CA LEU A 240 4.33 1.22 -23.94
C LEU A 240 5.04 0.17 -23.08
N LYS A 241 6.30 -0.14 -23.43
CA LYS A 241 7.15 -1.11 -22.70
C LYS A 241 7.27 -0.84 -21.19
N ARG A 242 7.04 0.39 -20.73
CA ARG A 242 7.11 0.81 -19.32
C ARG A 242 5.74 0.86 -18.62
N GLN A 243 4.67 0.45 -19.29
CA GLN A 243 3.30 0.45 -18.76
C GLN A 243 2.79 -0.96 -18.45
N GLY A 244 3.66 -1.97 -18.50
CA GLY A 244 3.38 -3.34 -18.09
C GLY A 244 2.78 -4.26 -19.14
N CYS A 245 2.33 -3.74 -20.29
CA CYS A 245 1.78 -4.56 -21.36
C CYS A 245 2.87 -5.11 -22.28
N SER A 246 2.67 -6.34 -22.76
CA SER A 246 3.52 -6.99 -23.77
C SER A 246 2.91 -6.95 -25.17
N PHE A 247 1.59 -6.75 -25.26
CA PHE A 247 0.84 -6.64 -26.51
C PHE A 247 -0.40 -5.74 -26.32
N PRO A 248 -1.00 -5.18 -27.40
CA PRO A 248 -2.24 -4.42 -27.29
C PRO A 248 -3.36 -5.25 -26.65
N GLY A 249 -3.96 -4.72 -25.57
CA GLY A 249 -4.99 -5.41 -24.79
C GLY A 249 -4.48 -6.33 -23.67
N ASP A 250 -3.17 -6.32 -23.37
CA ASP A 250 -2.58 -7.04 -22.23
C ASP A 250 -2.91 -6.35 -20.89
N PHE A 251 -4.17 -6.51 -20.47
CA PHE A 251 -4.67 -5.93 -19.21
C PHE A 251 -4.08 -6.62 -17.98
N GLN A 252 -3.77 -7.91 -18.07
CA GLN A 252 -3.06 -8.63 -17.00
C GLN A 252 -1.69 -8.01 -16.76
N GLY A 253 -0.89 -7.79 -17.80
CA GLY A 253 0.42 -7.17 -17.70
C GLY A 253 0.36 -5.78 -17.06
N ILE A 254 -0.59 -4.94 -17.49
CA ILE A 254 -0.77 -3.58 -16.95
C ILE A 254 -1.18 -3.58 -15.48
N ALA A 255 -2.08 -4.48 -15.09
CA ALA A 255 -2.48 -4.68 -13.69
C ALA A 255 -1.33 -5.27 -12.85
N SER A 256 -0.45 -6.05 -13.47
CA SER A 256 0.61 -6.81 -12.81
C SER A 256 2.00 -6.19 -12.85
N ASP A 257 2.23 -5.09 -13.55
CA ASP A 257 3.53 -4.42 -13.53
C ASP A 257 3.59 -3.42 -12.38
N VAL A 258 4.52 -3.59 -11.45
CA VAL A 258 4.59 -2.77 -10.23
C VAL A 258 4.94 -1.33 -10.62
N GLY A 259 3.98 -0.43 -10.42
CA GLY A 259 4.12 0.99 -10.67
C GLY A 259 3.26 1.80 -9.72
N GLN A 260 3.13 3.10 -9.98
CA GLN A 260 2.34 3.99 -9.12
C GLN A 260 0.84 3.69 -9.10
N TYR A 261 0.36 2.78 -9.96
CA TYR A 261 -1.06 2.48 -10.20
C TYR A 261 -1.50 1.10 -9.68
N ASN A 262 -0.63 0.39 -8.96
CA ASN A 262 -0.92 -0.89 -8.33
C ASN A 262 -0.08 -1.09 -7.06
N ILE A 263 0.29 0.00 -6.38
CA ILE A 263 1.12 -0.03 -5.17
C ILE A 263 0.42 -0.84 -4.08
N TRP A 264 -0.87 -0.60 -3.90
CA TRP A 264 -1.66 -1.29 -2.89
C TRP A 264 -1.89 -2.74 -3.28
N ASP A 265 -2.20 -3.04 -4.55
CA ASP A 265 -2.25 -4.44 -5.02
C ASP A 265 -0.91 -5.17 -4.80
N ALA A 266 0.21 -4.51 -5.13
CA ALA A 266 1.54 -5.07 -4.93
C ALA A 266 1.83 -5.35 -3.45
N TYR A 267 1.56 -4.37 -2.59
CA TYR A 267 1.76 -4.47 -1.15
C TYR A 267 0.85 -5.54 -0.52
N LEU A 268 -0.44 -5.51 -0.83
CA LEU A 268 -1.41 -6.46 -0.28
C LEU A 268 -1.12 -7.89 -0.77
N THR A 269 -0.81 -8.06 -2.05
CA THR A 269 -0.54 -9.40 -2.61
C THR A 269 0.82 -9.96 -2.16
N GLN A 270 1.85 -9.14 -1.97
CA GLN A 270 3.18 -9.64 -1.60
C GLN A 270 3.47 -9.68 -0.09
N ILE A 271 2.82 -8.83 0.72
CA ILE A 271 3.28 -8.56 2.09
C ILE A 271 2.18 -8.77 3.12
N SER A 272 1.03 -8.12 2.94
CA SER A 272 -0.01 -8.16 3.99
C SER A 272 -1.09 -9.20 3.73
N GLY A 273 -1.12 -9.87 2.59
CA GLY A 273 -1.78 -11.16 2.39
C GLY A 273 -3.24 -11.18 1.98
N LEU A 274 -3.82 -10.06 1.57
CA LEU A 274 -5.18 -10.03 1.05
C LEU A 274 -5.15 -10.37 -0.46
N THR A 275 -5.96 -11.35 -0.91
CA THR A 275 -6.76 -11.26 -2.17
C THR A 275 -6.39 -12.07 -3.42
N SER A 276 -5.87 -13.29 -3.27
CA SER A 276 -5.87 -14.18 -4.44
C SER A 276 -7.27 -14.76 -4.70
N CYS A 277 -8.02 -15.15 -3.66
CA CYS A 277 -9.27 -15.89 -3.80
C CYS A 277 -10.46 -15.26 -3.05
N TYR A 278 -10.60 -13.93 -3.08
CA TYR A 278 -11.60 -13.19 -2.29
C TYR A 278 -13.09 -13.46 -2.63
N LEU A 279 -13.37 -14.19 -3.72
CA LEU A 279 -14.71 -14.62 -4.15
C LEU A 279 -15.04 -16.07 -3.76
N ARG A 280 -14.23 -16.68 -2.89
CA ARG A 280 -14.55 -17.98 -2.31
C ARG A 280 -15.88 -17.94 -1.56
N THR A 281 -16.78 -18.85 -1.91
CA THR A 281 -18.13 -18.90 -1.33
C THR A 281 -18.11 -19.28 0.15
N ASP A 282 -17.11 -20.04 0.60
CA ASP A 282 -16.96 -20.41 2.01
C ASP A 282 -16.42 -19.27 2.89
N LEU A 283 -15.87 -18.21 2.27
CA LEU A 283 -15.47 -16.98 2.95
C LEU A 283 -16.60 -15.96 3.03
N ALA A 284 -17.73 -16.20 2.34
CA ALA A 284 -18.92 -15.38 2.51
C ALA A 284 -19.30 -15.36 4.00
N LYS A 285 -19.61 -14.18 4.52
CA LYS A 285 -19.94 -13.88 5.91
C LYS A 285 -18.78 -13.94 6.90
N GLN A 286 -17.54 -14.00 6.41
CA GLN A 286 -16.35 -13.93 7.26
C GLN A 286 -15.67 -12.56 7.14
N GLY A 287 -15.63 -11.80 8.23
CA GLY A 287 -14.90 -10.53 8.29
C GLY A 287 -15.20 -9.60 7.11
N ASP A 288 -14.15 -9.09 6.47
CA ASP A 288 -14.27 -8.14 5.35
C ASP A 288 -14.59 -8.80 3.99
N TYR A 289 -14.69 -10.13 3.90
CA TYR A 289 -14.95 -10.79 2.60
C TYR A 289 -16.34 -10.46 2.04
N ASP A 290 -17.34 -10.26 2.88
CA ASP A 290 -18.67 -9.78 2.44
C ASP A 290 -18.57 -8.42 1.74
N LEU A 291 -17.73 -7.53 2.28
CA LEU A 291 -17.46 -6.23 1.68
C LEU A 291 -16.78 -6.39 0.32
N TYR A 292 -15.71 -7.20 0.24
CA TYR A 292 -14.98 -7.43 -1.02
C TYR A 292 -15.85 -8.06 -2.11
N GLN A 293 -16.64 -9.06 -1.76
CA GLN A 293 -17.56 -9.73 -2.68
C GLN A 293 -18.70 -8.81 -3.10
N GLY A 294 -19.18 -7.95 -2.20
CA GLY A 294 -20.17 -6.91 -2.47
C GLY A 294 -19.66 -5.88 -3.46
N ILE A 295 -18.45 -5.36 -3.22
CA ILE A 295 -17.76 -4.40 -4.11
C ILE A 295 -17.56 -5.01 -5.51
N TYR A 296 -17.04 -6.24 -5.58
CA TYR A 296 -16.86 -6.94 -6.84
C TYR A 296 -18.17 -7.07 -7.61
N SER A 297 -19.23 -7.55 -6.94
CA SER A 297 -20.52 -7.81 -7.57
C SER A 297 -21.25 -6.54 -8.05
N GLN A 298 -20.93 -5.38 -7.46
CA GLN A 298 -21.40 -4.07 -7.93
C GLN A 298 -20.65 -3.60 -9.18
N SER A 299 -19.34 -3.87 -9.27
CA SER A 299 -18.45 -3.21 -10.23
C SER A 299 -18.11 -4.06 -11.46
N VAL A 300 -18.24 -5.39 -11.39
CA VAL A 300 -17.79 -6.32 -12.46
C VAL A 300 -18.45 -6.05 -13.82
N GLY A 301 -19.73 -5.70 -13.86
CA GLY A 301 -20.44 -5.43 -15.12
C GLY A 301 -19.93 -4.18 -15.84
N ASP A 302 -19.65 -3.11 -15.09
CA ASP A 302 -19.04 -1.89 -15.65
C ASP A 302 -17.61 -2.18 -16.11
N ALA A 303 -16.85 -2.96 -15.33
CA ALA A 303 -15.49 -3.34 -15.69
C ALA A 303 -15.43 -4.13 -17.01
N GLU A 304 -16.31 -5.12 -17.20
CA GLU A 304 -16.44 -5.84 -18.47
C GLU A 304 -16.78 -4.90 -19.62
N THR A 305 -17.72 -3.98 -19.40
CA THR A 305 -18.15 -2.99 -20.40
C THR A 305 -16.99 -2.07 -20.79
N ILE A 306 -16.19 -1.61 -19.83
CA ILE A 306 -15.01 -0.78 -20.08
C ILE A 306 -13.96 -1.57 -20.87
N LEU A 307 -13.61 -2.78 -20.42
CA LEU A 307 -12.52 -3.57 -21.01
C LEU A 307 -12.86 -4.08 -22.41
N TYR A 308 -14.11 -4.51 -22.64
CA TYR A 308 -14.49 -5.28 -23.83
C TYR A 308 -15.62 -4.69 -24.67
N GLY A 309 -16.37 -3.70 -24.17
CA GLY A 309 -17.48 -3.06 -24.90
C GLY A 309 -17.06 -2.09 -26.02
N GLY A 310 -15.76 -1.87 -26.20
CA GLY A 310 -15.24 -0.91 -27.18
C GLY A 310 -15.42 0.54 -26.74
N THR A 311 -15.08 1.48 -27.62
CA THR A 311 -15.11 2.91 -27.29
C THR A 311 -16.52 3.46 -27.09
N PRO A 312 -17.55 3.12 -27.90
CA PRO A 312 -18.91 3.61 -27.69
C PRO A 312 -19.51 3.23 -26.33
N ALA A 313 -19.19 2.05 -25.81
CA ALA A 313 -19.68 1.58 -24.52
C ALA A 313 -19.17 2.40 -23.32
N LEU A 314 -18.06 3.12 -23.47
CA LEU A 314 -17.56 4.02 -22.43
C LEU A 314 -18.55 5.15 -22.13
N ALA A 315 -19.33 5.61 -23.10
CA ALA A 315 -20.34 6.65 -22.88
C ALA A 315 -21.51 6.17 -22.02
N THR A 316 -21.77 4.86 -21.96
CA THR A 316 -22.78 4.27 -21.08
C THR A 316 -22.31 4.27 -19.63
N VAL A 317 -21.04 3.90 -19.40
CA VAL A 317 -20.46 3.85 -18.06
C VAL A 317 -20.13 5.26 -17.53
N PHE A 318 -19.70 6.16 -18.42
CA PHE A 318 -19.33 7.54 -18.10
C PHE A 318 -20.22 8.59 -18.79
N PRO A 319 -21.53 8.65 -18.48
CA PRO A 319 -22.48 9.48 -19.21
C PRO A 319 -22.11 10.97 -19.16
N GLY A 320 -22.22 11.66 -20.29
CA GLY A 320 -21.95 13.10 -20.39
C GLY A 320 -20.46 13.49 -20.32
N THR A 321 -19.55 12.52 -20.21
CA THR A 321 -18.10 12.78 -20.32
C THR A 321 -17.65 12.72 -21.78
N ASN A 322 -16.73 13.60 -22.19
CA ASN A 322 -16.23 13.61 -23.56
C ASN A 322 -15.43 12.33 -23.88
N LEU A 323 -15.76 11.68 -24.99
CA LEU A 323 -15.18 10.40 -25.37
C LEU A 323 -13.67 10.45 -25.70
N ASN A 324 -13.19 11.58 -26.22
CA ASN A 324 -11.76 11.77 -26.46
C ASN A 324 -11.01 11.89 -25.12
N GLU A 325 -11.59 12.58 -24.14
CA GLU A 325 -11.01 12.66 -22.79
C GLU A 325 -10.98 11.28 -22.11
N LEU A 326 -12.06 10.51 -22.25
CA LEU A 326 -12.13 9.13 -21.76
C LEU A 326 -11.06 8.24 -22.39
N THR A 327 -10.82 8.37 -23.70
CA THR A 327 -9.83 7.52 -24.40
C THR A 327 -8.39 8.02 -24.29
N GLU A 328 -8.16 9.27 -23.86
CA GLU A 328 -6.83 9.84 -23.54
C GLU A 328 -6.41 9.63 -22.08
N LEU A 329 -7.34 9.30 -21.18
CA LEU A 329 -7.03 9.02 -19.77
C LEU A 329 -6.07 7.83 -19.66
N ARG A 330 -4.96 8.01 -18.94
CA ARG A 330 -3.99 6.93 -18.64
C ARG A 330 -3.62 6.86 -17.18
N HIS A 331 -3.87 7.91 -16.43
CA HIS A 331 -3.35 8.08 -15.09
C HIS A 331 -4.48 8.49 -14.16
N TYR A 332 -4.31 8.15 -12.89
CA TYR A 332 -5.10 8.71 -11.81
C TYR A 332 -4.15 9.05 -10.67
N TYR A 333 -4.47 10.10 -9.94
CA TYR A 333 -3.67 10.65 -8.85
C TYR A 333 -4.50 10.62 -7.56
N HIS A 334 -3.89 10.15 -6.48
CA HIS A 334 -4.51 10.11 -5.16
C HIS A 334 -3.84 11.11 -4.22
N PRO A 335 -4.41 12.32 -4.05
CA PRO A 335 -3.87 13.31 -3.13
C PRO A 335 -3.61 12.78 -1.70
N PRO A 336 -4.49 11.95 -1.10
CA PRO A 336 -4.28 11.44 0.26
C PRO A 336 -3.02 10.58 0.41
N ALA A 337 -2.58 9.89 -0.65
CA ALA A 337 -1.42 9.02 -0.67
C ALA A 337 -0.08 9.78 -0.79
N MET A 338 -0.12 11.06 -1.10
CA MET A 338 1.09 11.84 -1.36
C MET A 338 1.83 12.27 -0.10
N GLY A 339 3.08 12.68 -0.30
CA GLY A 339 3.97 13.12 0.77
C GLY A 339 3.30 14.17 1.68
N LYS A 340 3.15 13.83 2.96
CA LYS A 340 2.48 14.65 3.96
C LYS A 340 3.33 15.87 4.32
N CYS A 341 2.70 17.04 4.29
CA CYS A 341 3.33 18.34 4.55
C CYS A 341 2.69 19.02 5.75
N PHE A 342 3.49 19.83 6.45
CA PHE A 342 3.08 20.56 7.65
C PHE A 342 3.55 22.01 7.57
N PRO A 343 3.15 22.81 6.57
CA PRO A 343 3.67 24.16 6.35
C PRO A 343 3.35 25.14 7.50
N GLN A 344 2.34 24.82 8.31
CA GLN A 344 1.97 25.56 9.52
C GLN A 344 2.89 25.26 10.71
N HIS A 345 3.82 24.30 10.56
CA HIS A 345 4.79 23.93 11.58
C HIS A 345 6.20 24.09 11.02
N ASP A 346 6.99 24.97 11.63
CA ASP A 346 8.40 25.11 11.27
C ASP A 346 9.23 23.88 11.69
N ARG A 347 10.37 23.65 11.04
CA ARG A 347 11.40 22.68 11.48
C ARG A 347 10.88 21.25 11.74
N VAL A 348 9.89 20.80 10.96
CA VAL A 348 9.41 19.41 10.97
C VAL A 348 10.21 18.59 9.97
N GLU A 349 10.82 17.51 10.45
CA GLU A 349 11.71 16.66 9.67
C GLU A 349 11.25 15.20 9.69
N TYR A 350 11.36 14.51 8.55
CA TYR A 350 11.10 13.07 8.47
C TYR A 350 12.38 12.27 8.67
N MET A 351 12.44 11.50 9.76
CA MET A 351 13.54 10.63 10.11
C MET A 351 13.34 9.25 9.49
N SER A 352 13.90 9.04 8.29
CA SER A 352 14.01 7.68 7.72
C SER A 352 14.85 6.73 8.59
N GLY A 353 15.70 7.27 9.46
CA GLY A 353 16.53 6.53 10.39
C GLY A 353 17.63 7.41 10.97
N ALA A 354 17.63 7.60 12.27
CA ALA A 354 18.57 8.41 13.03
C ALA A 354 18.81 7.79 14.41
N VAL A 355 19.95 8.14 15.00
CA VAL A 355 20.26 7.84 16.40
C VAL A 355 20.12 9.13 17.19
N ALA A 356 19.56 9.04 18.40
CA ALA A 356 19.62 10.09 19.39
C ALA A 356 20.30 9.60 20.66
N GLU A 357 21.05 10.48 21.31
CA GLU A 357 21.97 10.13 22.40
C GLU A 357 21.67 10.97 23.65
N ASN A 358 21.78 10.34 24.82
CA ASN A 358 21.77 10.99 26.13
C ASN A 358 22.80 10.29 27.03
N GLY A 359 24.02 10.84 27.07
CA GLY A 359 25.15 10.18 27.74
C GLY A 359 25.47 8.82 27.10
N ALA A 360 25.40 7.75 27.88
CA ALA A 360 25.62 6.38 27.39
C ALA A 360 24.39 5.77 26.70
N ASP A 361 23.20 6.33 26.93
CA ASP A 361 21.95 5.78 26.40
C ASP A 361 21.71 6.27 24.96
N HIS A 362 21.28 5.34 24.10
CA HIS A 362 21.05 5.60 22.68
C HIS A 362 19.67 5.09 22.28
N VAL A 363 18.95 5.88 21.49
CA VAL A 363 17.62 5.54 20.98
C VAL A 363 17.57 5.67 19.46
N LEU A 364 16.91 4.71 18.84
CA LEU A 364 16.59 4.70 17.42
C LEU A 364 15.34 5.55 17.13
N ILE A 365 15.45 6.50 16.21
CA ILE A 365 14.33 7.23 15.62
C ILE A 365 14.20 6.81 14.15
N ALA A 366 13.17 6.04 13.81
CA ALA A 366 13.00 5.48 12.47
C ALA A 366 11.56 5.58 11.98
N ASN A 367 11.37 5.95 10.72
CA ASN A 367 10.07 6.19 10.08
C ASN A 367 9.15 7.14 10.88
N ALA A 368 9.76 8.09 11.60
CA ALA A 368 9.05 9.04 12.45
C ALA A 368 9.25 10.46 11.94
N ARG A 369 8.38 11.38 12.35
CA ARG A 369 8.64 12.81 12.21
C ARG A 369 9.04 13.39 13.55
N ILE A 370 9.92 14.39 13.50
CA ILE A 370 10.34 15.13 14.68
C ILE A 370 10.16 16.62 14.44
N LYS A 371 9.84 17.34 15.52
CA LYS A 371 9.99 18.78 15.61
C LYS A 371 11.40 19.07 16.11
N VAL A 372 12.24 19.66 15.25
CA VAL A 372 13.63 19.95 15.60
C VAL A 372 13.71 21.21 16.47
N GLY A 373 14.35 21.09 17.62
CA GLY A 373 14.62 22.17 18.57
C GLY A 373 16.04 22.74 18.43
N ASP A 374 16.56 23.30 19.51
CA ASP A 374 17.87 23.97 19.50
C ASP A 374 19.02 23.00 19.19
N ARG A 375 20.05 23.54 18.53
CA ARG A 375 21.30 22.83 18.32
C ARG A 375 22.03 22.64 19.64
N VAL A 376 22.54 21.45 19.88
CA VAL A 376 23.37 21.11 21.05
C VAL A 376 24.57 20.31 20.56
N GLY A 377 25.76 20.93 20.60
CA GLY A 377 26.97 20.35 20.02
C GLY A 377 26.80 20.07 18.52
N SER A 378 27.05 18.82 18.12
CA SER A 378 26.89 18.35 16.73
C SER A 378 25.45 17.95 16.38
N GLY A 379 24.53 17.88 17.34
CA GLY A 379 23.15 17.42 17.14
C GLY A 379 22.10 18.45 17.51
N TYR A 380 20.85 17.99 17.66
CA TYR A 380 19.70 18.84 17.98
C TYR A 380 18.82 18.23 19.06
N ARG A 381 18.22 19.08 19.90
CA ARG A 381 17.04 18.69 20.68
C ARG A 381 15.89 18.39 19.73
N PHE A 382 14.97 17.56 20.15
CA PHE A 382 13.79 17.25 19.35
C PHE A 382 12.60 16.86 20.21
N LYS A 383 11.41 16.94 19.62
CA LYS A 383 10.19 16.32 20.12
C LYS A 383 9.59 15.44 19.04
N GLU A 384 8.88 14.39 19.41
CA GLU A 384 8.16 13.58 18.44
C GLU A 384 7.03 14.42 17.82
N PHE A 385 6.93 14.38 16.49
CA PHE A 385 5.85 15.01 15.74
C PHE A 385 4.93 13.91 15.24
N ARG A 386 3.79 13.74 15.90
CA ARG A 386 2.79 12.71 15.60
C ARG A 386 1.59 13.37 14.95
N PHE A 387 0.89 12.62 14.12
CA PHE A 387 -0.37 13.08 13.56
C PHE A 387 -1.27 11.89 13.23
N ASP A 388 -2.58 12.09 13.35
CA ASP A 388 -3.61 11.17 12.89
C ASP A 388 -4.40 11.81 11.75
N GLN A 389 -4.92 10.99 10.84
CA GLN A 389 -5.82 11.45 9.78
C GLN A 389 -7.25 11.37 10.29
N GLU A 390 -7.83 12.52 10.64
CA GLU A 390 -9.18 12.61 11.18
C GLU A 390 -10.08 13.31 10.15
N GLY A 391 -10.85 12.52 9.40
CA GLY A 391 -11.68 13.04 8.29
C GLY A 391 -10.83 13.86 7.30
N PRO A 392 -11.12 15.16 7.09
CA PRO A 392 -10.35 16.03 6.19
C PRO A 392 -9.11 16.68 6.85
N LEU A 393 -8.84 16.45 8.13
CA LEU A 393 -7.79 17.12 8.90
C LEU A 393 -6.60 16.19 9.18
N ASP A 394 -5.39 16.73 9.30
CA ASP A 394 -4.28 16.04 9.97
C ASP A 394 -4.18 16.57 11.41
N ALA A 395 -4.62 15.78 12.39
CA ALA A 395 -4.60 16.14 13.80
C ALA A 395 -3.19 15.96 14.38
N VAL A 396 -2.48 17.06 14.63
CA VAL A 396 -1.06 17.06 15.03
C VAL A 396 -0.90 17.05 16.56
N ARG A 397 0.03 16.22 17.06
CA ARG A 397 0.50 16.21 18.45
C ARG A 397 2.03 16.31 18.49
N ILE A 398 2.56 17.17 19.37
CA ILE A 398 4.00 17.33 19.58
C ILE A 398 4.33 16.91 21.00
N GLU A 399 5.03 15.80 21.15
CA GLU A 399 5.21 15.10 22.42
C GLU A 399 6.70 14.95 22.74
N ASP A 400 7.08 15.22 23.99
CA ASP A 400 8.46 14.99 24.45
C ASP A 400 8.60 13.58 25.04
N ASN A 401 8.59 12.59 24.15
CA ASN A 401 8.75 11.17 24.51
C ASN A 401 10.23 10.76 24.70
N TYR A 402 11.17 11.67 24.43
CA TYR A 402 12.62 11.42 24.48
C TYR A 402 13.36 12.55 25.23
N PRO A 403 12.98 12.85 26.48
CA PRO A 403 13.53 14.00 27.21
C PRO A 403 15.04 13.88 27.39
N GLY A 404 15.75 14.94 27.02
CA GLY A 404 17.21 15.03 27.14
C GLY A 404 18.02 14.35 26.03
N PHE A 405 17.38 13.60 25.13
CA PHE A 405 18.07 13.01 23.98
C PHE A 405 18.36 14.04 22.88
N ILE A 406 19.53 13.91 22.26
CA ILE A 406 20.00 14.77 21.17
C ILE A 406 20.09 13.93 19.90
N VAL A 407 19.32 14.28 18.86
CA VAL A 407 19.36 13.58 17.57
C VAL A 407 20.60 13.96 16.77
N ASP A 408 21.20 12.98 16.09
CA ASP A 408 22.38 13.17 15.23
C ASP A 408 22.13 14.24 14.16
N GLY A 409 22.92 15.33 14.22
CA GLY A 409 22.76 16.47 13.33
C GLY A 409 23.05 16.18 11.87
N ARG A 410 23.75 15.07 11.53
CA ARG A 410 23.93 14.61 10.14
C ARG A 410 22.60 14.21 9.49
N LYS A 411 21.55 13.98 10.29
CA LYS A 411 20.20 13.59 9.84
C LYS A 411 19.23 14.76 9.74
N VAL A 412 19.62 15.94 10.18
CA VAL A 412 18.79 17.14 10.22
C VAL A 412 19.23 18.09 9.12
N SER A 413 18.31 18.44 8.22
CA SER A 413 18.58 19.35 7.11
C SER A 413 18.07 20.78 7.35
N LEU A 414 17.08 20.94 8.24
CA LEU A 414 16.33 22.17 8.48
C LEU A 414 15.67 22.74 7.21
N GLY A 415 15.49 21.90 6.17
CA GLY A 415 14.84 22.29 4.93
C GLY A 415 13.34 22.52 5.11
N GLY A 416 12.81 23.60 4.54
CA GLY A 416 11.37 23.87 4.51
C GLY A 416 10.59 22.90 3.62
N GLY A 417 9.31 22.70 3.93
CA GLY A 417 8.38 21.84 3.18
C GLY A 417 7.90 22.46 1.86
N GLY A 418 8.82 22.70 0.92
CA GLY A 418 8.47 23.19 -0.41
C GLY A 418 7.63 22.20 -1.23
N GLY A 419 6.87 22.72 -2.21
CA GLY A 419 6.09 21.91 -3.14
C GLY A 419 4.80 21.31 -2.56
N CYS A 420 4.24 21.96 -1.53
CA CYS A 420 3.02 21.52 -0.86
C CYS A 420 1.85 22.46 -1.16
N THR A 421 0.68 21.89 -1.44
CA THR A 421 -0.58 22.63 -1.64
C THR A 421 -1.66 22.11 -0.68
N PRO A 422 -2.70 22.91 -0.40
CA PRO A 422 -3.90 22.42 0.28
C PRO A 422 -4.38 21.13 -0.36
N TYR A 423 -4.53 20.08 0.44
CA TYR A 423 -4.94 18.73 0.03
C TYR A 423 -4.12 18.05 -1.07
N GLY A 424 -3.07 18.67 -1.64
CA GLY A 424 -2.34 18.12 -2.78
C GLY A 424 -3.04 18.34 -4.12
N VAL A 425 -3.89 19.37 -4.22
CA VAL A 425 -4.56 19.72 -5.47
C VAL A 425 -3.97 20.99 -6.09
N SER A 426 -4.51 21.45 -7.22
CA SER A 426 -4.09 22.68 -7.87
C SER A 426 -4.17 23.88 -6.93
N SER A 427 -3.19 24.79 -7.01
CA SER A 427 -3.18 26.04 -6.22
C SER A 427 -4.34 26.99 -6.54
N GLY A 428 -5.02 26.80 -7.67
CA GLY A 428 -6.23 27.55 -8.03
C GLY A 428 -7.48 27.15 -7.25
N CYS A 429 -7.45 26.02 -6.55
CA CYS A 429 -8.58 25.53 -5.76
C CYS A 429 -8.74 26.35 -4.47
N ARG A 430 -9.97 26.78 -4.21
CA ARG A 430 -10.32 27.56 -3.01
C ARG A 430 -11.09 26.68 -2.05
N PHE A 431 -10.61 26.61 -0.82
CA PHE A 431 -11.24 25.88 0.27
C PHE A 431 -11.57 26.86 1.39
N SER A 432 -12.77 26.75 1.96
CA SER A 432 -13.16 27.54 3.14
C SER A 432 -12.34 27.16 4.37
N ASN A 433 -11.99 25.87 4.49
CA ASN A 433 -11.15 25.33 5.55
C ASN A 433 -10.10 24.40 4.94
N VAL A 434 -8.83 24.58 5.29
CA VAL A 434 -7.73 23.70 4.87
C VAL A 434 -7.31 22.83 6.03
N GLY A 435 -7.59 21.54 5.93
CA GLY A 435 -7.29 20.56 6.97
C GLY A 435 -5.95 19.86 6.86
N ARG A 436 -5.35 19.84 5.67
CA ARG A 436 -4.09 19.13 5.42
C ARG A 436 -3.38 19.66 4.18
N TYR A 437 -2.09 19.38 4.11
CA TYR A 437 -1.23 19.71 2.98
C TYR A 437 -0.50 18.47 2.47
N ARG A 438 -0.38 18.36 1.15
CA ARG A 438 0.29 17.23 0.49
C ARG A 438 1.19 17.76 -0.62
N ARG A 439 2.20 16.97 -0.98
CA ARG A 439 3.04 17.24 -2.16
C ARG A 439 2.28 16.95 -3.45
N THR A 440 2.48 17.81 -4.44
CA THR A 440 2.00 17.62 -5.81
C THR A 440 3.13 17.14 -6.70
N PRO A 441 2.97 16.04 -7.47
CA PRO A 441 3.99 15.60 -8.42
C PRO A 441 3.99 16.53 -9.64
N SER A 442 5.15 16.76 -10.24
CA SER A 442 5.30 17.68 -11.38
C SER A 442 4.50 17.26 -12.62
N TRP A 443 4.25 15.96 -12.80
CA TRP A 443 3.48 15.46 -13.94
C TRP A 443 1.99 15.80 -13.83
N LEU A 444 1.44 16.03 -12.62
CA LEU A 444 0.04 16.39 -12.45
C LEU A 444 -0.27 17.73 -13.15
N THR A 445 0.65 18.69 -13.08
CA THR A 445 0.53 19.99 -13.75
C THR A 445 0.83 19.93 -15.25
N ALA A 446 1.52 18.88 -15.73
CA ALA A 446 1.74 18.67 -17.16
C ALA A 446 0.52 18.05 -17.86
N GLY A 447 -0.35 17.39 -17.09
CA GLY A 447 -1.57 16.76 -17.58
C GLY A 447 -2.81 17.62 -17.45
N LYS A 448 -3.95 17.02 -17.82
CA LYS A 448 -5.28 17.58 -17.62
C LYS A 448 -6.08 16.72 -16.64
N PRO A 449 -6.34 17.19 -15.41
CA PRO A 449 -7.32 16.57 -14.52
C PRO A 449 -8.70 16.57 -15.16
N LEU A 450 -9.37 15.41 -15.16
CA LEU A 450 -10.69 15.20 -15.74
C LEU A 450 -11.72 14.99 -14.64
N ALA A 451 -12.94 15.47 -14.88
CA ALA A 451 -14.10 15.17 -14.06
C ALA A 451 -14.96 14.14 -14.80
N LEU A 452 -15.05 12.93 -14.25
CA LEU A 452 -15.74 11.80 -14.88
C LEU A 452 -17.06 11.56 -14.17
N ASN A 453 -18.15 11.59 -14.92
CA ASN A 453 -19.48 11.33 -14.38
C ASN A 453 -19.79 9.84 -14.49
N CYS A 454 -20.36 9.24 -13.44
CA CYS A 454 -20.87 7.87 -13.45
C CYS A 454 -22.34 7.84 -13.00
N ARG A 455 -23.05 6.78 -13.39
CA ARG A 455 -24.40 6.46 -12.89
C ARG A 455 -24.36 5.08 -12.25
N ILE A 456 -24.37 5.03 -10.92
CA ILE A 456 -24.10 3.82 -10.14
C ILE A 456 -25.25 3.53 -9.17
N ASN A 457 -25.58 2.26 -8.98
CA ASN A 457 -26.45 1.82 -7.89
C ASN A 457 -25.72 1.86 -6.53
N ASP A 458 -25.91 2.94 -5.76
CA ASP A 458 -25.30 3.16 -4.44
C ASP A 458 -25.93 2.24 -3.38
N ARG A 459 -25.11 1.39 -2.75
CA ARG A 459 -25.50 0.45 -1.68
C ARG A 459 -24.83 0.78 -0.33
N GLY A 460 -24.20 1.94 -0.23
CA GLY A 460 -23.47 2.40 0.95
C GLY A 460 -22.12 1.72 1.17
N ALA A 461 -21.36 2.26 2.13
CA ALA A 461 -20.01 1.80 2.47
C ALA A 461 -19.95 0.36 3.00
N SER A 462 -21.04 -0.18 3.57
CA SER A 462 -21.12 -1.58 4.01
C SER A 462 -21.54 -2.55 2.92
N CYS A 463 -21.91 -2.06 1.72
CA CYS A 463 -22.53 -2.86 0.65
C CYS A 463 -23.85 -3.55 1.01
N SER A 464 -24.45 -3.30 2.18
CA SER A 464 -25.67 -3.97 2.63
C SER A 464 -26.96 -3.23 2.28
N GLY A 465 -26.87 -2.03 1.69
CA GLY A 465 -28.03 -1.23 1.29
C GLY A 465 -28.80 -1.84 0.12
N SER A 466 -30.10 -1.51 0.03
CA SER A 466 -31.00 -1.97 -1.05
C SER A 466 -30.62 -1.47 -2.44
N GLY A 467 -29.72 -0.48 -2.53
CA GLY A 467 -29.34 0.15 -3.77
C GLY A 467 -30.26 1.31 -4.12
N ARG A 468 -29.68 2.47 -4.43
CA ARG A 468 -30.36 3.51 -5.20
C ARG A 468 -29.41 4.03 -6.27
N GLU A 469 -29.90 4.14 -7.48
CA GLU A 469 -29.13 4.74 -8.55
C GLU A 469 -28.84 6.23 -8.29
N GLN A 470 -27.57 6.61 -8.41
CA GLN A 470 -27.07 7.95 -8.20
C GLN A 470 -26.12 8.36 -9.32
N SER A 471 -26.19 9.62 -9.69
CA SER A 471 -25.16 10.26 -10.52
C SER A 471 -24.10 10.87 -9.62
N VAL A 472 -22.85 10.59 -9.91
CA VAL A 472 -21.69 11.08 -9.16
C VAL A 472 -20.62 11.53 -10.13
N THR A 473 -19.80 12.49 -9.71
CA THR A 473 -18.61 12.93 -10.43
C THR A 473 -17.38 12.60 -9.61
N VAL A 474 -16.41 11.92 -10.21
CA VAL A 474 -15.08 11.66 -9.66
C VAL A 474 -14.07 12.51 -10.42
N GLY A 475 -13.22 13.23 -9.69
CA GLY A 475 -12.15 14.02 -10.28
C GLY A 475 -12.46 15.49 -10.52
N GLY A 476 -11.71 16.08 -11.44
CA GLY A 476 -11.56 17.52 -11.59
C GLY A 476 -10.36 18.03 -10.79
N ALA A 477 -9.91 19.24 -11.13
CA ALA A 477 -8.66 19.80 -10.61
C ALA A 477 -8.62 20.05 -9.08
N CYS A 478 -9.78 19.98 -8.42
CA CYS A 478 -9.96 20.24 -6.99
C CYS A 478 -10.51 19.04 -6.21
N ASP A 479 -10.64 17.87 -6.84
CA ASP A 479 -10.99 16.64 -6.12
C ASP A 479 -9.82 16.24 -5.21
N ILE A 480 -10.13 16.09 -3.92
CA ILE A 480 -9.14 15.83 -2.86
C ILE A 480 -8.92 14.32 -2.60
N ASP A 481 -9.61 13.46 -3.34
CA ASP A 481 -9.68 12.02 -3.13
C ASP A 481 -9.07 11.24 -4.31
N MET A 482 -9.51 11.51 -5.54
CA MET A 482 -8.93 10.95 -6.77
C MET A 482 -9.06 11.93 -7.93
N MET A 483 -7.97 12.15 -8.66
CA MET A 483 -7.94 12.91 -9.91
C MET A 483 -7.57 12.01 -11.09
N PRO A 484 -8.51 11.66 -11.97
CA PRO A 484 -8.21 11.10 -13.28
C PRO A 484 -7.45 12.13 -14.14
N VAL A 485 -6.41 11.72 -14.86
CA VAL A 485 -5.54 12.62 -15.62
C VAL A 485 -5.30 12.08 -17.04
N SER A 486 -5.46 12.97 -18.02
CA SER A 486 -5.10 12.72 -19.43
C SER A 486 -3.90 13.57 -19.86
N ARG A 487 -3.39 13.28 -21.08
CA ARG A 487 -2.32 14.03 -21.76
C ARG A 487 -0.95 13.99 -21.07
N VAL A 488 -0.67 12.87 -20.41
CA VAL A 488 0.63 12.54 -19.79
C VAL A 488 0.97 11.11 -20.17
N HIS A 489 2.24 10.86 -20.51
CA HIS A 489 2.73 9.57 -21.03
C HIS A 489 3.88 9.00 -20.20
#